data_AF-A0A8J3KTL1-F1
#
_entry.id   AF-A0A8J3KTL1-F1
#
_cell.length_a   1.000
_cell.length_b   1.000
_cell.length_c   1.000
_cell.angle_alpha   90.00
_cell.angle_beta   90.00
_cell.angle_gamma   90.00
#
_symmetry.space_group_name_H-M   'P 1'
#
loop_
_entity.id
_entity.type
_entity.pdbx_description
1 polymer ?
#
loop_
_entity_poly.entity_id
_entity_poly.type
_entity_poly.pdbx_seq_one_letter_code
_entity_poly.pdbx_strand_id
1 'polypeptide(L)'
;MDVITTGDSAARHAPRVEVDHMRPVDLIIAGSVAVNRRGVRVGKGAGYSDIEVALLTEAGLIGPSTVIVTTVHPLQILDDDLPETEHDFSLDLIVTPDEVIRCAPPRRPNGIVAAHLTPEKIRAIPALARFSDSVR
;
A
#
# COMPACT_ATOMS: atom_id res chain seq x y z
N MET A 1 3.49 -11.61 -26.24
CA MET A 1 2.04 -11.53 -25.94
C MET A 1 1.95 -11.25 -24.46
N ASP A 2 1.36 -10.11 -24.08
CA ASP A 2 1.25 -9.76 -22.66
C ASP A 2 0.19 -10.65 -22.02
N VAL A 3 0.56 -11.35 -20.95
CA VAL A 3 -0.33 -12.27 -20.24
C VAL A 3 -1.05 -11.51 -19.13
N ILE A 4 -2.37 -11.43 -19.21
CA ILE A 4 -3.24 -10.95 -18.12
C ILE A 4 -3.86 -12.17 -17.44
N THR A 5 -3.79 -12.21 -16.12
CA THR A 5 -4.15 -13.37 -15.29
C THR A 5 -4.96 -12.95 -14.07
N THR A 6 -5.83 -13.82 -13.56
CA THR A 6 -6.51 -13.63 -12.27
C THR A 6 -5.67 -14.21 -11.12
N GLY A 7 -6.15 -14.10 -9.87
CA GLY A 7 -5.48 -14.66 -8.69
C GLY A 7 -5.19 -16.15 -8.80
N ASP A 8 -6.12 -16.93 -9.37
CA ASP A 8 -6.01 -18.40 -9.52
C ASP A 8 -4.87 -18.84 -10.45
N SER A 9 -4.39 -17.92 -11.29
CA SER A 9 -3.34 -18.19 -12.27
C SER A 9 -2.12 -17.29 -12.13
N ALA A 10 -2.18 -16.26 -11.26
CA ALA A 10 -1.09 -15.32 -11.02
C ALA A 10 0.22 -16.02 -10.63
N ALA A 11 0.16 -17.01 -9.75
CA ALA A 11 1.35 -17.75 -9.29
C ALA A 11 2.09 -18.50 -10.41
N ARG A 12 1.45 -18.76 -11.56
CA ARG A 12 2.11 -19.38 -12.73
C ARG A 12 2.91 -18.39 -13.57
N HIS A 13 2.65 -17.10 -13.41
CA HIS A 13 3.24 -16.02 -14.21
C HIS A 13 4.05 -15.01 -13.38
N ALA A 14 3.76 -14.89 -12.09
CA ALA A 14 4.45 -14.07 -11.11
C ALA A 14 5.15 -14.99 -10.09
N PRO A 15 6.42 -15.37 -10.32
CA PRO A 15 7.15 -16.17 -9.35
C PRO A 15 7.25 -15.40 -8.02
N ARG A 16 7.20 -16.13 -6.92
CA ARG A 16 7.45 -15.54 -5.59
C ARG A 16 8.89 -15.06 -5.55
N VAL A 17 9.07 -13.82 -5.11
CA VAL A 17 10.38 -13.21 -4.91
C VAL A 17 10.45 -12.73 -3.47
N GLU A 18 11.61 -12.94 -2.86
CA GLU A 18 11.91 -12.33 -1.57
C GLU A 18 12.20 -10.83 -1.78
N VAL A 19 11.99 -10.03 -0.74
CA VAL A 19 12.09 -8.55 -0.81
C VAL A 19 13.47 -8.11 -1.32
N ASP A 20 14.54 -8.77 -0.87
CA ASP A 20 15.93 -8.50 -1.29
C ASP A 20 16.21 -8.78 -2.77
N HIS A 21 15.37 -9.58 -3.43
CA HIS A 21 15.48 -9.91 -4.85
C HIS A 21 14.54 -9.07 -5.74
N MET A 22 13.73 -8.18 -5.15
CA MET A 22 12.83 -7.31 -5.90
C MET A 22 13.60 -6.18 -6.61
N ARG A 23 13.07 -5.77 -7.77
CA ARG A 23 13.47 -4.51 -8.40
C ARG A 23 12.69 -3.35 -7.75
N PRO A 24 13.19 -2.10 -7.82
CA PRO A 24 12.43 -0.93 -7.41
C PRO A 24 11.04 -0.90 -8.07
N VAL A 25 10.05 -0.42 -7.32
CA VAL A 25 8.66 -0.35 -7.73
C VAL A 25 8.31 1.07 -8.14
N ASP A 26 7.97 1.25 -9.41
CA ASP A 26 7.58 2.55 -9.96
C ASP A 26 6.10 2.87 -9.73
N LEU A 27 5.24 1.85 -9.61
CA LEU A 27 3.79 2.00 -9.49
C LEU A 27 3.20 0.99 -8.50
N ILE A 28 2.38 1.47 -7.58
CA ILE A 28 1.54 0.67 -6.68
C ILE A 28 0.08 0.95 -7.01
N ILE A 29 -0.69 -0.11 -7.28
CA ILE A 29 -2.15 -0.03 -7.41
C ILE A 29 -2.76 -0.53 -6.09
N ALA A 30 -3.18 0.41 -5.24
CA ALA A 30 -3.75 0.11 -3.94
C ALA A 30 -5.26 -0.11 -4.03
N GLY A 31 -5.75 -1.21 -3.45
CA GLY A 31 -7.19 -1.40 -3.24
C GLY A 31 -7.72 -0.44 -2.17
N SER A 32 -8.92 0.10 -2.37
CA SER A 32 -9.57 1.04 -1.44
C SER A 32 -11.07 0.78 -1.32
N VAL A 33 -11.59 0.95 -0.10
CA VAL A 33 -13.04 0.91 0.19
C VAL A 33 -13.65 2.30 -0.02
N ALA A 34 -12.97 3.34 0.45
CA ALA A 34 -13.33 4.73 0.23
C ALA A 34 -12.08 5.61 0.15
N VAL A 35 -12.19 6.75 -0.51
CA VAL A 35 -11.13 7.76 -0.64
C VAL A 35 -11.72 9.15 -0.57
N ASN A 36 -10.88 10.16 -0.35
CA ASN A 36 -11.27 11.55 -0.57
C ASN A 36 -10.32 12.23 -1.55
N ARG A 37 -10.71 13.40 -2.06
CA ARG A 37 -9.95 14.14 -3.08
C ARG A 37 -8.57 14.62 -2.62
N ARG A 38 -8.27 14.55 -1.32
CA ARG A 38 -6.93 14.80 -0.76
C ARG A 38 -5.98 13.61 -0.88
N GLY A 39 -6.47 12.44 -1.28
CA GLY A 39 -5.69 11.21 -1.39
C GLY A 39 -5.68 10.36 -0.12
N VAL A 40 -6.46 10.73 0.91
CA VAL A 40 -6.67 9.86 2.07
C VAL A 40 -7.54 8.68 1.63
N ARG A 41 -7.21 7.48 2.11
CA ARG A 41 -7.88 6.24 1.73
C ARG A 41 -8.26 5.44 2.96
N VAL A 42 -9.35 4.70 2.84
CA VAL A 42 -9.78 3.68 3.80
C VAL A 42 -9.67 2.33 3.11
N GLY A 43 -8.79 1.47 3.62
CA GLY A 43 -8.70 0.07 3.21
C GLY A 43 -9.74 -0.81 3.91
N LYS A 44 -9.58 -2.13 3.82
CA LYS A 44 -10.44 -3.09 4.54
C LYS A 44 -10.25 -3.07 6.08
N GLY A 45 -9.24 -2.35 6.58
CA GLY A 45 -8.97 -2.18 8.02
C GLY A 45 -7.98 -3.16 8.64
N ALA A 46 -7.46 -4.14 7.88
CA ALA A 46 -6.46 -5.08 8.40
C ALA A 46 -5.02 -4.48 8.49
N GLY A 47 -4.77 -3.38 7.76
CA GLY A 47 -3.47 -2.68 7.75
C GLY A 47 -2.35 -3.42 7.01
N TYR A 48 -2.67 -4.41 6.17
CA TYR A 48 -1.66 -5.14 5.39
C TYR A 48 -0.99 -4.24 4.34
N SER A 49 -1.76 -3.44 3.59
CA SER A 49 -1.18 -2.56 2.57
C SER A 49 -0.25 -1.51 3.17
N ASP A 50 -0.57 -0.98 4.36
CA ASP A 50 0.30 -0.04 5.05
C ASP A 50 1.63 -0.69 5.45
N ILE A 51 1.57 -1.94 5.92
CA ILE A 51 2.76 -2.75 6.23
C ILE A 51 3.59 -3.05 4.97
N GLU A 52 2.94 -3.39 3.85
CA GLU A 52 3.63 -3.65 2.57
C GLU A 52 4.38 -2.42 2.08
N VAL A 53 3.74 -1.25 2.08
CA VAL A 53 4.37 0.02 1.72
C VAL A 53 5.54 0.31 2.67
N ALA A 54 5.33 0.21 3.98
CA ALA A 54 6.39 0.43 4.96
C ALA A 54 7.59 -0.53 4.77
N LEU A 55 7.34 -1.82 4.51
CA LEU A 55 8.39 -2.81 4.24
C LEU A 55 9.20 -2.49 2.99
N LEU A 56 8.53 -2.06 1.92
CA LEU A 56 9.21 -1.69 0.68
C LEU A 56 9.97 -0.36 0.82
N THR A 57 9.48 0.57 1.64
CA THR A 57 10.22 1.79 2.00
C THR A 57 11.50 1.45 2.74
N GLU A 58 11.42 0.60 3.77
CA GLU A 58 12.59 0.10 4.53
C GLU A 58 13.62 -0.59 3.64
N ALA A 59 13.16 -1.31 2.61
CA ALA A 59 14.03 -1.98 1.65
C ALA A 59 14.61 -1.03 0.59
N GLY A 60 14.23 0.25 0.57
CA GLY A 60 14.63 1.20 -0.47
C GLY A 60 14.05 0.89 -1.85
N LEU A 61 13.00 0.06 -1.92
CA LEU A 61 12.36 -0.36 -3.16
C LEU A 61 11.29 0.62 -3.63
N ILE A 62 10.78 1.45 -2.72
CA ILE A 62 9.90 2.57 -3.05
C ILE A 62 10.46 3.86 -2.47
N GLY A 63 10.23 4.96 -3.18
CA GLY A 63 10.74 6.28 -2.81
C GLY A 63 9.88 7.38 -3.44
N PRO A 64 10.28 8.66 -3.36
CA PRO A 64 9.48 9.79 -3.83
C PRO A 64 9.00 9.71 -5.29
N SER A 65 9.71 8.96 -6.15
CA SER A 65 9.33 8.73 -7.55
C SER A 65 8.28 7.65 -7.75
N THR A 66 8.07 6.75 -6.79
CA THR A 66 7.02 5.72 -6.87
C THR A 66 5.65 6.39 -6.89
N VAL A 67 4.77 6.02 -7.81
CA VAL A 67 3.39 6.51 -7.87
C VAL A 67 2.48 5.50 -7.19
N ILE A 68 1.59 5.97 -6.31
CA ILE A 68 0.57 5.16 -5.67
C ILE A 68 -0.79 5.60 -6.18
N VAL A 69 -1.48 4.69 -6.86
CA VAL A 69 -2.79 4.94 -7.48
C VAL A 69 -3.84 4.01 -6.91
N THR A 70 -5.10 4.43 -6.97
CA THR A 70 -6.24 3.52 -6.81
C THR A 70 -7.21 3.64 -7.98
N THR A 71 -7.99 2.59 -8.18
CA THR A 71 -9.17 2.61 -9.04
C THR A 71 -10.41 2.42 -8.17
N VAL A 72 -11.36 3.33 -8.24
CA VAL A 72 -12.59 3.29 -7.44
C VAL A 72 -13.81 3.72 -8.27
N HIS A 73 -15.00 3.33 -7.81
CA HIS A 73 -16.24 3.88 -8.31
C HIS A 73 -16.45 5.32 -7.76
N PRO A 74 -17.08 6.26 -8.49
CA PRO A 74 -17.31 7.62 -8.01
C PRO A 74 -17.99 7.71 -6.62
N LEU A 75 -18.89 6.77 -6.29
CA LEU A 75 -19.55 6.68 -4.98
C LEU A 75 -18.60 6.39 -3.80
N GLN A 76 -17.39 5.91 -4.07
CA GLN A 76 -16.37 5.67 -3.06
C GLN A 76 -15.52 6.92 -2.79
N ILE A 77 -15.75 8.02 -3.53
CA ILE A 77 -15.11 9.31 -3.30
C ILE A 77 -16.00 10.11 -2.36
N LEU A 78 -15.50 10.35 -1.15
CA LEU A 78 -16.19 11.08 -0.11
C LEU A 78 -15.65 12.51 -0.03
N ASP A 79 -16.54 13.47 0.24
CA ASP A 79 -16.17 14.87 0.45
C ASP A 79 -15.67 15.13 1.88
N ASP A 80 -16.00 14.24 2.81
CA ASP A 80 -15.59 14.30 4.21
C ASP A 80 -14.11 13.96 4.44
N ASP A 81 -13.59 14.42 5.59
CA ASP A 81 -12.31 13.96 6.09
C ASP A 81 -12.39 12.49 6.50
N LEU A 82 -11.40 11.72 6.06
CA LEU A 82 -11.27 10.31 6.39
C LEU A 82 -10.26 10.10 7.51
N PRO A 83 -10.45 9.07 8.37
CA PRO A 83 -9.50 8.77 9.41
C PRO A 83 -8.16 8.34 8.81
N GLU A 84 -7.07 8.87 9.34
CA GLU A 84 -5.70 8.47 9.00
C GLU A 84 -4.81 8.50 10.24
N THR A 85 -3.76 7.68 10.21
CA THR A 85 -2.75 7.53 11.27
C THR A 85 -1.35 7.66 10.68
N GLU A 86 -0.34 7.84 11.52
CA GLU A 86 1.05 8.09 11.06
C GLU A 86 1.64 7.01 10.15
N HIS A 87 1.15 5.77 10.22
CA HIS A 87 1.64 4.66 9.40
C HIS A 87 0.89 4.49 8.09
N ASP A 88 -0.23 5.20 7.89
CA ASP A 88 -0.95 5.19 6.62
C ASP A 88 -0.16 5.94 5.53
N PHE A 89 -0.35 5.52 4.29
CA PHE A 89 0.10 6.24 3.10
C PHE A 89 -1.08 6.87 2.36
N SER A 90 -0.83 7.99 1.69
CA SER A 90 -1.80 8.64 0.80
C SER A 90 -1.59 8.24 -0.66
N LEU A 91 -2.64 8.40 -1.44
CA LEU A 91 -2.65 8.20 -2.87
C LEU A 91 -2.08 9.43 -3.59
N ASP A 92 -1.36 9.21 -4.68
CA ASP A 92 -0.97 10.25 -5.64
C ASP A 92 -2.10 10.50 -6.66
N LEU A 93 -2.80 9.42 -7.05
CA LEU A 93 -3.84 9.41 -8.07
C LEU A 93 -5.06 8.62 -7.63
N ILE A 94 -6.25 9.15 -7.92
CA ILE A 94 -7.52 8.44 -7.84
C ILE A 94 -8.10 8.36 -9.24
N VAL A 95 -8.34 7.16 -9.73
CA VAL A 95 -8.89 6.92 -11.07
C VAL A 95 -10.31 6.35 -10.94
N THR A 96 -11.24 6.98 -11.62
CA THR A 96 -12.60 6.46 -11.84
C THR A 96 -12.79 6.17 -13.34
N PRO A 97 -13.93 5.59 -13.76
CA PRO A 97 -14.23 5.46 -15.19
C PRO A 97 -14.25 6.80 -15.94
N ASP A 98 -14.56 7.90 -15.27
CA ASP A 98 -14.86 9.19 -15.90
C ASP A 98 -13.81 10.27 -15.63
N GLU A 99 -12.97 10.13 -14.60
CA GLU A 99 -11.97 11.13 -14.21
C GLU A 99 -10.69 10.55 -13.60
N VAL A 100 -9.61 11.34 -13.69
CA VAL A 100 -8.36 11.10 -12.98
C VAL A 100 -8.07 12.29 -12.08
N ILE A 101 -8.07 12.07 -10.78
CA ILE A 101 -7.85 13.10 -9.76
C ILE A 101 -6.40 13.00 -9.28
N ARG A 102 -5.67 14.12 -9.39
CA ARG A 102 -4.34 14.27 -8.78
C ARG A 102 -4.51 14.77 -7.35
N CYS A 103 -3.93 14.04 -6.40
CA CYS A 103 -4.06 14.35 -5.00
C CYS A 103 -3.03 15.39 -4.53
N ALA A 104 -3.21 15.88 -3.31
CA ALA A 104 -2.24 16.72 -2.62
C ALA A 104 -0.89 15.99 -2.43
N PRO A 105 0.19 16.69 -2.05
CA PRO A 105 1.52 16.06 -1.87
C PRO A 105 1.45 14.78 -1.02
N PRO A 106 2.07 13.69 -1.46
CA PRO A 106 1.87 12.39 -0.84
C PRO A 106 2.50 12.32 0.54
N ARG A 107 1.75 11.80 1.51
CA ARG A 107 2.26 11.34 2.81
C ARG A 107 2.60 9.87 2.69
N ARG A 108 3.83 9.51 3.07
CA ARG A 108 4.31 8.13 3.06
C ARG A 108 4.95 7.82 4.40
N PRO A 109 4.76 6.61 4.96
CA PRO A 109 5.51 6.20 6.13
C PRO A 109 7.00 6.12 5.76
N ASN A 110 7.86 6.57 6.68
CA ASN A 110 9.32 6.48 6.51
C ASN A 110 9.85 5.04 6.61
N GLY A 111 8.97 4.09 6.95
CA GLY A 111 9.33 2.70 7.19
C GLY A 111 8.37 2.06 8.17
N ILE A 112 8.81 0.98 8.82
CA ILE A 112 7.98 0.20 9.75
C ILE A 112 7.89 0.90 11.10
N VAL A 113 6.67 1.22 11.53
CA VAL A 113 6.40 1.72 12.89
C VAL A 113 6.19 0.53 13.83
N ALA A 114 7.26 0.05 14.45
CA ALA A 114 7.23 -1.15 15.29
C ALA A 114 6.18 -1.09 16.41
N ALA A 115 5.95 0.09 17.00
CA ALA A 115 4.95 0.32 18.04
C ALA A 115 3.51 -0.04 17.61
N HIS A 116 3.22 -0.11 16.32
CA HIS A 116 1.90 -0.45 15.77
C HIS A 116 1.77 -1.91 15.34
N LEU A 117 2.83 -2.71 15.49
CA LEU A 117 2.80 -4.13 15.17
C LEU A 117 2.29 -4.95 16.35
N THR A 118 1.29 -5.78 16.11
CA THR A 118 0.86 -6.77 17.09
C THR A 118 1.72 -8.03 16.97
N PRO A 119 1.91 -8.79 18.06
CA PRO A 119 2.59 -10.09 18.00
C PRO A 119 1.94 -11.06 17.00
N GLU A 120 0.62 -10.94 16.80
CA GLU A 120 -0.10 -11.72 15.79
C GLU A 120 0.31 -11.36 14.36
N LYS A 121 0.39 -10.06 14.04
CA LYS A 121 0.86 -9.59 12.72
C LYS A 121 2.29 -10.04 12.43
N ILE A 122 3.17 -10.00 13.44
CA ILE A 122 4.56 -10.45 13.30
C ILE A 122 4.64 -11.96 13.02
N ARG A 123 3.81 -12.77 13.69
CA ARG A 123 3.73 -14.21 13.40
C ARG A 123 3.14 -14.51 12.03
N ALA A 124 2.17 -13.71 11.58
CA ALA A 124 1.49 -13.90 10.31
C ALA A 124 2.34 -13.46 9.10
N ILE A 125 3.27 -12.52 9.28
CA ILE A 125 4.08 -11.93 8.21
C ILE A 125 5.56 -12.17 8.52
N PRO A 126 6.19 -13.24 7.97
CA PRO A 126 7.57 -13.60 8.29
C PRO A 126 8.60 -12.47 8.07
N ALA A 127 8.36 -11.59 7.08
CA ALA A 127 9.21 -10.43 6.81
C ALA A 127 9.27 -9.42 7.97
N LEU A 128 8.33 -9.48 8.92
CA LEU A 128 8.30 -8.63 10.11
C LEU A 128 9.14 -9.17 11.27
N ALA A 129 9.67 -10.40 11.19
CA ALA A 129 10.39 -11.03 12.31
C ALA A 129 11.56 -10.17 12.81
N ARG A 130 12.26 -9.46 11.91
CA ARG A 130 13.37 -8.55 12.29
C ARG A 130 12.96 -7.34 13.14
N PHE A 131 11.68 -7.02 13.22
CA PHE A 131 11.14 -5.91 14.03
C PHE A 131 10.58 -6.40 15.39
N SER A 132 10.65 -7.70 15.69
CA SER A 132 10.05 -8.26 16.91
C SER A 132 10.71 -7.79 18.20
N ASP A 133 12.01 -7.48 18.16
CA ASP A 133 12.76 -7.06 19.35
C ASP A 133 12.37 -5.64 19.81
N SER A 134 11.79 -4.84 18.91
CA SER A 134 11.29 -3.48 19.18
C SER A 134 9.84 -3.45 19.71
N VAL A 135 9.19 -4.61 19.81
CA VAL A 135 7.77 -4.76 20.22
C VAL A 135 7.66 -5.28 21.67
N ARG A 136 8.78 -5.28 22.41
CA ARG A 136 8.84 -5.69 23.82
C ARG A 136 8.45 -4.58 24.77
#